data_AF-A0A4Q7PRR4-F1
#
_entry.id   AF-A0A4Q7PRR4-F1
#
_cell.length_a   1.000
_cell.length_b   1.000
_cell.length_c   1.000
_cell.angle_alpha   90.00
_cell.angle_beta   90.00
_cell.angle_gamma   90.00
#
_symmetry.space_group_name_H-M   'P 1'
#
loop_
_entity.id
_entity.type
_entity.pdbx_description
1 polymer ?
#
loop_
_entity_poly.entity_id
_entity_poly.type
_entity_poly.pdbx_seq_one_letter_code
_entity_poly.pdbx_strand_id
1 'polypeptide(L)'
;MDIQEELLQRQLLNLKVKHKAFGEGIVKEVSGRYLTIEFAAKESKFIFPDVFENYIVAEDPTIQSAIMADISKARQAAEEQRQAVEAAQKVEEGCRVAKKQVAPTKKIKRNIEDGFGLDYNVQHLAKQPILTYQQVEDQFGIKIAGFSRGINRTSSTVVLISSVDKKKMGFVYHDHWTPDGDYIYSGEGKTGDQQMTLGNKAIVDAERDRKQIHLFVKFSPREYYYQGVFKLVDYTYDDDKDEAGIVRKEYKFRLRKQPTED
;
A
#
# COMPACT_ATOMS: atom_id res chain seq x y z
N MET A 1 -22.71 -4.98 11.56
CA MET A 1 -22.33 -3.80 12.34
C MET A 1 -22.75 -4.05 13.76
N ASP A 2 -21.81 -3.92 14.68
CA ASP A 2 -21.90 -4.42 16.05
C ASP A 2 -22.82 -3.52 16.88
N ILE A 3 -23.82 -4.11 17.54
CA ILE A 3 -24.81 -3.37 18.37
C ILE A 3 -24.11 -2.65 19.53
N GLN A 4 -22.94 -3.14 19.95
CA GLN A 4 -22.09 -2.53 20.97
C GLN A 4 -21.36 -1.27 20.51
N GLU A 5 -21.00 -1.20 19.23
CA GLU A 5 -20.30 -0.04 18.65
C GLU A 5 -21.24 1.17 18.55
N GLU A 6 -22.51 0.92 18.22
CA GLU A 6 -23.56 1.94 18.14
C GLU A 6 -23.99 2.48 19.51
N LEU A 7 -23.95 1.65 20.56
CA LEU A 7 -24.27 2.05 21.94
C LEU A 7 -23.18 2.95 22.54
N LEU A 8 -21.90 2.65 22.26
CA LEU A 8 -20.76 3.44 22.74
C LEU A 8 -20.72 4.81 22.05
N GLN A 9 -21.01 4.88 20.75
CA GLN A 9 -21.10 6.14 20.01
C GLN A 9 -22.17 7.08 20.58
N ARG A 10 -23.30 6.54 21.04
CA ARG A 10 -24.37 7.33 21.69
C ARG A 10 -23.97 7.87 23.06
N GLN A 11 -23.09 7.18 23.80
CA GLN A 11 -22.62 7.63 25.11
C GLN A 11 -21.56 8.74 25.02
N LEU A 12 -20.85 8.84 23.89
CA LEU A 12 -19.80 9.84 23.67
C LEU A 12 -20.35 11.16 23.10
N LEU A 13 -21.55 11.16 22.49
CA LEU A 13 -22.20 12.37 21.98
C LEU A 13 -22.68 13.27 23.12
N ASN A 14 -22.46 14.58 23.00
CA ASN A 14 -22.74 15.61 24.03
C ASN A 14 -21.92 15.47 25.33
N LEU A 15 -20.88 14.64 25.34
CA LEU A 15 -19.99 14.54 26.49
C LEU A 15 -19.19 15.84 26.66
N LYS A 16 -19.20 16.39 27.87
CA LYS A 16 -18.35 17.51 28.25
C LYS A 16 -16.96 17.01 28.60
N VAL A 17 -15.96 17.57 27.93
CA VAL A 17 -14.58 17.15 28.06
C VAL A 17 -13.66 18.36 28.17
N LYS A 18 -12.56 18.20 28.89
CA LYS A 18 -11.56 19.24 29.10
C LYS A 18 -10.25 18.86 28.41
N HIS A 19 -9.83 19.66 27.44
CA HIS A 19 -8.57 19.50 26.74
C HIS A 19 -7.47 20.32 27.42
N LYS A 20 -6.27 19.75 27.54
CA LYS A 20 -5.12 20.37 28.22
C LYS A 20 -4.72 21.74 27.65
N ALA A 21 -4.88 21.94 26.33
CA ALA A 21 -4.50 23.19 25.65
C ALA A 21 -5.67 24.01 25.09
N PHE A 22 -6.88 23.44 24.99
CA PHE A 22 -8.03 24.07 24.32
C PHE A 22 -9.21 24.33 25.27
N GLY A 23 -9.07 23.97 26.54
CA GLY A 23 -10.08 24.22 27.55
C GLY A 23 -11.26 23.26 27.45
N GLU A 24 -12.43 23.72 27.87
CA GLU A 24 -13.67 22.93 27.89
C GLU A 24 -14.28 22.84 26.48
N GLY A 25 -14.71 21.64 26.11
CA GLY A 25 -15.33 21.35 24.82
C GLY A 25 -16.41 20.29 24.93
N ILE A 26 -17.31 20.27 23.95
CA ILE A 26 -18.45 19.35 23.88
C ILE A 26 -18.29 18.48 22.63
N VAL A 27 -18.44 17.17 22.77
CA VAL A 27 -18.39 16.24 21.63
C VAL A 27 -19.63 16.43 20.77
N LYS A 28 -19.43 16.88 19.54
CA LYS A 28 -20.50 17.21 18.58
C LYS A 28 -20.85 16.04 17.66
N GLU A 29 -19.85 15.27 17.26
CA GLU A 29 -20.03 14.18 16.31
C GLU A 29 -19.00 13.05 16.54
N VAL A 30 -19.45 11.81 16.39
CA VAL A 30 -18.60 10.61 16.42
C VAL A 30 -18.76 9.92 15.07
N SER A 31 -17.70 9.89 14.27
CA SER A 31 -17.69 9.32 12.92
C SER A 31 -16.59 8.25 12.83
N GLY A 32 -16.98 6.99 13.12
CA GLY A 32 -16.10 5.82 13.13
C GLY A 32 -14.96 5.97 14.15
N ARG A 33 -13.73 6.18 13.66
CA ARG A 33 -12.52 6.37 14.48
C ARG A 33 -12.22 7.83 14.85
N TYR A 34 -13.04 8.78 14.38
CA TYR A 34 -12.81 10.20 14.57
C TYR A 34 -13.89 10.83 15.45
N LEU A 35 -13.46 11.70 16.38
CA LEU A 35 -14.28 12.50 17.28
C LEU A 35 -14.16 13.97 16.90
N THR A 36 -15.28 14.64 16.67
CA THR A 36 -15.31 16.08 16.47
C THR A 36 -15.77 16.76 17.75
N ILE A 37 -14.93 17.63 18.30
CA ILE A 37 -15.15 18.31 19.58
C ILE A 37 -15.20 19.82 19.33
N GLU A 38 -16.25 20.45 19.81
CA GLU A 38 -16.47 21.88 19.72
C GLU A 38 -15.95 22.55 21.01
N PHE A 39 -14.87 23.33 20.89
CA PHE A 39 -14.37 24.20 21.96
C PHE A 39 -14.86 25.63 21.75
N ALA A 40 -14.87 26.43 22.82
CA ALA A 40 -15.30 27.83 22.77
C ALA A 40 -14.59 28.68 21.71
N ALA A 41 -13.35 28.33 21.33
CA ALA A 41 -12.57 29.04 20.32
C ALA A 41 -12.60 28.41 18.92
N LYS A 42 -12.88 27.10 18.80
CA LYS A 42 -12.85 26.35 17.53
C LYS A 42 -13.35 24.92 17.69
N GLU A 43 -13.83 24.34 16.60
CA GLU A 43 -14.03 22.89 16.48
C GLU A 43 -12.71 22.20 16.10
N SER A 44 -12.49 20.98 16.60
CA SER A 44 -11.30 20.20 16.26
C SER A 44 -11.62 18.70 16.20
N LYS A 45 -11.02 18.02 15.22
CA LYS A 45 -11.20 16.59 14.97
C LYS A 45 -10.04 15.80 15.58
N PHE A 46 -10.35 14.76 16.32
CA PHE A 46 -9.40 13.91 17.04
C PHE A 46 -9.65 12.43 16.76
N ILE A 47 -8.68 11.58 17.10
CA ILE A 47 -8.75 10.13 16.86
C ILE A 47 -9.10 9.42 18.17
N PHE A 48 -10.13 8.59 18.15
CA PHE A 48 -10.47 7.67 19.23
C PHE A 48 -9.68 6.35 19.08
N PRO A 49 -9.14 5.74 20.15
CA PRO A 49 -9.20 6.14 21.56
C PRO A 49 -8.06 7.08 22.04
N ASP A 50 -7.02 7.28 21.23
CA ASP A 50 -5.76 7.97 21.61
C ASP A 50 -5.94 9.37 22.22
N VAL A 51 -7.00 10.08 21.84
CA VAL A 51 -7.28 11.44 22.33
C VAL A 51 -7.59 11.49 23.83
N PHE A 52 -8.29 10.48 24.37
CA PHE A 52 -8.69 10.41 25.78
C PHE A 52 -7.52 10.07 26.72
N GLU A 53 -6.40 9.63 26.17
CA GLU A 53 -5.25 9.21 26.99
C GLU A 53 -4.27 10.33 27.23
N ASN A 54 -4.09 11.19 26.23
CA ASN A 54 -3.00 12.16 26.23
C ASN A 54 -3.50 13.60 26.27
N TYR A 55 -4.73 13.85 25.83
CA TYR A 55 -5.14 15.20 25.44
C TYR A 55 -6.44 15.64 26.09
N ILE A 56 -7.35 14.72 26.42
CA ILE A 56 -8.71 15.02 26.86
C ILE A 56 -9.09 14.23 28.11
N VAL A 57 -9.69 14.93 29.08
CA VAL A 57 -10.23 14.36 30.32
C VAL A 57 -11.73 14.65 30.36
N ALA A 58 -12.58 13.64 30.54
CA ALA A 58 -14.00 13.84 30.76
C ALA A 58 -14.24 14.54 32.11
N GLU A 59 -15.18 15.48 32.14
CA GLU A 59 -15.49 16.25 33.36
C GLU A 59 -16.10 15.36 34.45
N ASP A 60 -16.83 14.32 34.06
CA ASP A 60 -17.41 13.33 34.97
C ASP A 60 -16.39 12.21 35.30
N PRO A 61 -15.95 12.08 36.58
CA PRO A 61 -15.00 11.07 37.01
C PRO A 61 -15.50 9.62 36.83
N THR A 62 -16.81 9.40 36.87
CA THR A 62 -17.43 8.09 36.69
C THR A 62 -17.36 7.67 35.21
N ILE A 63 -17.59 8.62 34.30
CA ILE A 63 -17.51 8.39 32.85
C ILE A 63 -16.05 8.27 32.42
N GLN A 64 -15.14 9.09 32.94
CA GLN A 64 -13.70 8.97 32.67
C GLN A 64 -13.17 7.58 33.09
N SER A 65 -13.59 7.08 34.26
CA SER A 65 -13.17 5.76 34.74
C SER A 65 -13.75 4.63 33.88
N ALA A 66 -15.01 4.76 33.42
CA ALA A 66 -15.63 3.79 32.51
C ALA A 66 -14.93 3.77 31.14
N ILE A 67 -14.64 4.95 30.57
CA ILE A 67 -13.93 5.09 29.29
C ILE A 67 -12.49 4.54 29.41
N MET A 68 -11.77 4.83 30.49
CA MET A 68 -10.43 4.26 30.71
C MET A 68 -10.47 2.75 30.96
N ALA A 69 -11.50 2.23 31.63
CA ALA A 69 -11.69 0.80 31.83
C ALA A 69 -11.97 0.08 30.49
N ASP A 70 -12.81 0.66 29.62
CA ASP A 70 -13.11 0.10 28.30
C ASP A 70 -11.93 0.22 27.33
N ILE A 71 -11.19 1.34 27.36
CA ILE A 71 -9.95 1.51 26.58
C ILE A 71 -8.86 0.55 27.05
N SER A 72 -8.71 0.32 28.37
CA SER A 72 -7.72 -0.63 28.90
C SER A 72 -8.09 -2.08 28.60
N LYS A 73 -9.37 -2.45 28.66
CA LYS A 73 -9.86 -3.78 28.28
C LYS A 73 -9.75 -4.04 26.77
N ALA A 74 -10.05 -3.03 25.93
CA ALA A 74 -9.82 -3.08 24.49
C ALA A 74 -8.32 -3.11 24.14
N ARG A 75 -7.48 -2.41 24.92
CA ARG A 75 -6.02 -2.49 24.82
C ARG A 75 -5.48 -3.84 25.26
N GLN A 76 -5.98 -4.46 26.33
CA GLN A 76 -5.53 -5.79 26.74
C GLN A 76 -5.86 -6.84 25.67
N ALA A 77 -7.04 -6.77 25.03
CA ALA A 77 -7.37 -7.66 23.92
C ALA A 77 -6.53 -7.39 22.64
N ALA A 78 -6.25 -6.11 22.33
CA ALA A 78 -5.42 -5.71 21.20
C ALA A 78 -3.91 -5.94 21.44
N GLU A 79 -3.47 -5.83 22.69
CA GLU A 79 -2.11 -6.08 23.17
C GLU A 79 -1.88 -7.58 23.33
N GLU A 80 -2.87 -8.39 23.70
CA GLU A 80 -2.79 -9.85 23.62
C GLU A 80 -2.79 -10.33 22.17
N GLN A 81 -3.52 -9.67 21.25
CA GLN A 81 -3.40 -9.94 19.81
C GLN A 81 -2.06 -9.46 19.25
N ARG A 82 -1.54 -8.30 19.66
CA ARG A 82 -0.21 -7.81 19.26
C ARG A 82 0.91 -8.64 19.88
N GLN A 83 0.81 -9.05 21.14
CA GLN A 83 1.78 -9.91 21.82
C GLN A 83 1.64 -11.36 21.38
N ALA A 84 0.47 -11.87 20.99
CA ALA A 84 0.36 -13.17 20.33
C ALA A 84 0.93 -13.13 18.91
N VAL A 85 0.78 -12.03 18.18
CA VAL A 85 1.39 -11.82 16.85
C VAL A 85 2.90 -11.60 16.96
N GLU A 86 3.38 -10.84 17.95
CA GLU A 86 4.81 -10.58 18.18
C GLU A 86 5.51 -11.75 18.87
N ALA A 87 4.83 -12.50 19.76
CA ALA A 87 5.34 -13.76 20.29
C ALA A 87 5.28 -14.86 19.23
N ALA A 88 4.28 -14.88 18.33
CA ALA A 88 4.31 -15.76 17.16
C ALA A 88 5.45 -15.39 16.21
N GLN A 89 5.70 -14.09 15.97
CA GLN A 89 6.85 -13.64 15.16
C GLN A 89 8.18 -13.95 15.84
N LYS A 90 8.34 -13.75 17.15
CA LYS A 90 9.57 -14.08 17.90
C LYS A 90 9.78 -15.59 18.08
N VAL A 91 8.70 -16.38 18.23
CA VAL A 91 8.76 -17.86 18.25
C VAL A 91 9.01 -18.40 16.85
N GLU A 92 8.50 -17.78 15.79
CA GLU A 92 8.80 -18.12 14.39
C GLU A 92 10.26 -17.77 14.03
N GLU A 93 10.76 -16.61 14.45
CA GLU A 93 12.17 -16.18 14.29
C GLU A 93 13.11 -17.08 15.11
N GLY A 94 12.75 -17.39 16.36
CA GLY A 94 13.50 -18.28 17.25
C GLY A 94 13.49 -19.75 16.81
N CYS A 95 12.35 -20.28 16.36
CA CYS A 95 12.27 -21.59 15.72
C CYS A 95 13.04 -21.62 14.39
N ARG A 96 13.13 -20.51 13.65
CA ARG A 96 13.94 -20.41 12.41
C ARG A 96 15.43 -20.51 12.69
N VAL A 97 15.89 -19.98 13.82
CA VAL A 97 17.31 -20.07 14.23
C VAL A 97 17.63 -21.48 14.75
N ALA A 98 16.75 -22.10 15.53
CA ALA A 98 16.95 -23.46 16.05
C ALA A 98 16.80 -24.56 14.97
N LYS A 99 15.87 -24.42 14.00
CA LYS A 99 15.67 -25.41 12.92
C LYS A 99 16.74 -25.36 11.82
N LYS A 100 17.66 -24.38 11.85
CA LYS A 100 18.78 -24.30 10.90
C LYS A 100 19.96 -25.22 11.23
N GLN A 101 19.98 -25.89 12.40
CA GLN A 101 21.12 -26.73 12.78
C GLN A 101 20.87 -28.24 12.74
N VAL A 102 19.65 -28.75 12.60
CA VAL A 102 19.42 -30.20 12.48
C VAL A 102 18.24 -30.52 11.57
N ALA A 103 18.47 -30.67 10.26
CA ALA A 103 17.79 -31.60 9.34
C ALA A 103 18.08 -31.22 7.86
N PRO A 104 18.56 -32.14 7.02
CA PRO A 104 18.71 -31.90 5.59
C PRO A 104 17.35 -32.07 4.92
N THR A 105 16.58 -30.99 4.82
CA THR A 105 15.37 -30.99 3.98
C THR A 105 15.75 -30.58 2.56
N LYS A 106 15.65 -31.53 1.63
CA LYS A 106 15.76 -31.29 0.19
C LYS A 106 14.79 -30.16 -0.18
N LYS A 107 15.34 -28.99 -0.49
CA LYS A 107 14.60 -27.85 -1.04
C LYS A 107 13.96 -28.31 -2.35
N ILE A 108 12.65 -28.44 -2.39
CA ILE A 108 11.93 -28.39 -3.66
C ILE A 108 12.11 -26.95 -4.14
N LYS A 109 13.00 -26.76 -5.13
CA LYS A 109 13.16 -25.47 -5.82
C LYS A 109 11.85 -25.18 -6.54
N ARG A 110 10.93 -24.44 -5.92
CA ARG A 110 9.81 -23.85 -6.67
C ARG A 110 10.41 -22.74 -7.52
N ASN A 111 10.25 -22.84 -8.83
CA ASN A 111 10.72 -21.81 -9.74
C ASN A 111 9.77 -20.61 -9.62
N ILE A 112 10.27 -19.40 -9.90
CA ILE A 112 9.44 -18.17 -9.80
C ILE A 112 8.19 -18.23 -10.69
N GLU A 113 8.25 -19.00 -11.77
CA GLU A 113 7.15 -19.27 -12.70
C GLU A 113 5.96 -19.97 -12.04
N ASP A 114 6.17 -20.78 -11.01
CA ASP A 114 5.09 -21.50 -10.31
C ASP A 114 4.11 -20.57 -9.57
N GLY A 115 4.51 -19.31 -9.35
CA GLY A 115 3.66 -18.33 -8.67
C GLY A 115 2.70 -17.58 -9.60
N PHE A 116 2.93 -17.57 -10.91
CA PHE A 116 2.13 -16.84 -11.86
C PHE A 116 0.95 -17.65 -12.39
N GLY A 117 -0.16 -16.97 -12.70
CA GLY A 117 -1.24 -17.56 -13.48
C GLY A 117 -0.81 -17.80 -14.94
N LEU A 118 -1.55 -18.66 -15.65
CA LEU A 118 -1.29 -18.97 -17.06
C LEU A 118 -1.45 -17.72 -17.96
N ASP A 119 -2.25 -16.76 -17.52
CA ASP A 119 -2.54 -15.48 -18.15
C ASP A 119 -1.36 -14.48 -18.11
N TYR A 120 -0.38 -14.68 -17.24
CA TYR A 120 0.74 -13.72 -17.11
C TYR A 120 1.78 -13.81 -18.25
N ASN A 121 1.87 -14.94 -18.95
CA ASN A 121 2.91 -15.20 -19.97
C ASN A 121 4.36 -15.04 -19.44
N VAL A 122 4.67 -15.74 -18.34
CA VAL A 122 5.94 -15.63 -17.59
C VAL A 122 7.21 -15.91 -18.41
N GLN A 123 7.09 -16.59 -19.56
CA GLN A 123 8.22 -16.82 -20.48
C GLN A 123 8.91 -15.52 -20.95
N HIS A 124 8.18 -14.40 -20.97
CA HIS A 124 8.70 -13.09 -21.37
C HIS A 124 9.41 -12.35 -20.22
N LEU A 125 9.28 -12.83 -18.98
CA LEU A 125 9.92 -12.22 -17.81
C LEU A 125 11.43 -12.48 -17.82
N ALA A 126 12.22 -11.41 -17.89
CA ALA A 126 13.65 -11.46 -17.66
C ALA A 126 13.94 -11.84 -16.20
N LYS A 127 14.74 -12.89 -16.01
CA LYS A 127 15.10 -13.44 -14.69
C LYS A 127 16.31 -12.75 -14.05
N GLN A 128 17.03 -11.92 -14.82
CA GLN A 128 18.20 -11.13 -14.40
C GLN A 128 18.31 -9.85 -15.27
N PRO A 129 18.97 -8.79 -14.77
CA PRO A 129 19.47 -8.63 -13.41
C PRO A 129 18.34 -8.40 -12.40
N ILE A 130 18.58 -8.82 -11.15
CA ILE A 130 17.72 -8.51 -10.00
C ILE A 130 18.39 -7.46 -9.16
N LEU A 131 17.68 -6.35 -8.91
CA LEU A 131 18.17 -5.21 -8.15
C LEU A 131 17.35 -5.02 -6.87
N THR A 132 17.95 -4.35 -5.90
CA THR A 132 17.27 -3.81 -4.72
C THR A 132 16.69 -2.43 -5.00
N TYR A 133 15.76 -1.95 -4.19
CA TYR A 133 15.19 -0.62 -4.38
C TYR A 133 16.26 0.49 -4.38
N GLN A 134 17.29 0.38 -3.52
CA GLN A 134 18.39 1.35 -3.45
C GLN A 134 19.18 1.38 -4.75
N GLN A 135 19.50 0.20 -5.30
CA GLN A 135 20.23 0.13 -6.57
C GLN A 135 19.41 0.74 -7.72
N VAL A 136 18.08 0.54 -7.75
CA VAL A 136 17.22 1.18 -8.76
C VAL A 136 17.18 2.70 -8.54
N GLU A 137 17.02 3.17 -7.30
CA GLU A 137 17.07 4.60 -6.98
C GLU A 137 18.39 5.25 -7.42
N ASP A 138 19.52 4.63 -7.06
CA ASP A 138 20.86 5.13 -7.33
C ASP A 138 21.17 5.14 -8.82
N GLN A 139 20.81 4.07 -9.54
CA GLN A 139 21.07 3.93 -10.98
C GLN A 139 20.30 4.95 -11.80
N PHE A 140 19.05 5.26 -11.42
CA PHE A 140 18.17 6.13 -12.22
C PHE A 140 17.96 7.53 -11.61
N GLY A 141 18.55 7.82 -10.45
CA GLY A 141 18.37 9.09 -9.76
C GLY A 141 16.92 9.35 -9.34
N ILE A 142 16.19 8.30 -8.94
CA ILE A 142 14.78 8.36 -8.55
C ILE A 142 14.59 8.09 -7.05
N LYS A 143 13.37 8.31 -6.54
CA LYS A 143 12.98 7.98 -5.16
C LYS A 143 11.68 7.20 -5.11
N ILE A 144 11.79 5.92 -4.77
CA ILE A 144 10.72 4.90 -4.68
C ILE A 144 10.12 4.88 -3.25
N ALA A 145 10.31 5.94 -2.46
CA ALA A 145 9.71 6.06 -1.12
C ALA A 145 8.20 6.38 -1.18
N GLY A 146 7.39 5.60 -0.45
CA GLY A 146 5.96 5.82 -0.23
C GLY A 146 5.02 4.96 -1.09
N PHE A 147 3.73 4.95 -0.74
CA PHE A 147 2.68 4.34 -1.54
C PHE A 147 2.51 5.11 -2.87
N SER A 148 2.18 4.39 -3.95
CA SER A 148 1.81 4.92 -5.29
C SER A 148 2.89 5.74 -6.03
N ARG A 149 3.96 5.06 -6.50
CA ARG A 149 4.91 5.59 -7.49
C ARG A 149 5.36 4.52 -8.48
N GLY A 150 4.39 3.87 -9.12
CA GLY A 150 4.69 2.96 -10.23
C GLY A 150 5.45 3.69 -11.34
N ILE A 151 5.11 4.97 -11.60
CA ILE A 151 5.69 5.78 -12.66
C ILE A 151 6.63 6.84 -12.07
N ASN A 152 7.94 6.71 -12.33
CA ASN A 152 8.96 7.63 -11.83
C ASN A 152 9.58 8.39 -13.01
N ARG A 153 9.68 9.71 -12.92
CA ARG A 153 10.05 10.57 -14.05
C ARG A 153 11.33 11.34 -13.75
N THR A 154 12.22 11.40 -14.72
CA THR A 154 13.40 12.27 -14.72
C THR A 154 13.39 13.16 -15.97
N SER A 155 14.47 13.92 -16.20
CA SER A 155 14.66 14.70 -17.41
C SER A 155 14.87 13.82 -18.65
N SER A 156 15.48 12.65 -18.51
CA SER A 156 15.85 11.75 -19.62
C SER A 156 15.19 10.38 -19.60
N THR A 157 14.49 10.01 -18.52
CA THR A 157 13.91 8.68 -18.36
C THR A 157 12.53 8.69 -17.71
N VAL A 158 11.76 7.63 -18.00
CA VAL A 158 10.57 7.23 -17.26
C VAL A 158 10.81 5.81 -16.75
N VAL A 159 10.88 5.63 -15.44
CA VAL A 159 11.10 4.33 -14.80
C VAL A 159 9.79 3.80 -14.26
N LEU A 160 9.33 2.70 -14.85
CA LEU A 160 8.10 1.99 -14.51
C LEU A 160 8.40 0.83 -13.57
N ILE A 161 7.63 0.74 -12.50
CA ILE A 161 7.70 -0.31 -11.49
C ILE A 161 6.34 -1.00 -11.47
N SER A 162 6.28 -2.16 -12.09
CA SER A 162 5.16 -3.10 -11.97
C SER A 162 5.33 -3.91 -10.69
N SER A 163 4.25 -4.06 -9.90
CA SER A 163 4.29 -4.74 -8.62
C SER A 163 3.54 -6.07 -8.68
N VAL A 164 4.17 -7.11 -8.13
CA VAL A 164 3.63 -8.46 -8.01
C VAL A 164 3.61 -8.87 -6.54
N ASP A 165 2.41 -9.05 -6.00
CA ASP A 165 2.20 -9.41 -4.60
C ASP A 165 2.24 -10.92 -4.41
N LYS A 166 3.13 -11.41 -3.54
CA LYS A 166 3.20 -12.82 -3.16
C LYS A 166 2.11 -13.16 -2.13
N LYS A 167 1.10 -13.95 -2.48
CA LYS A 167 0.04 -14.45 -1.57
C LYS A 167 0.14 -15.98 -1.41
N LYS A 168 -0.61 -16.54 -0.45
CA LYS A 168 -0.59 -17.99 -0.16
C LYS A 168 -1.00 -18.86 -1.36
N MET A 169 -1.92 -18.36 -2.19
CA MET A 169 -2.49 -19.09 -3.33
C MET A 169 -1.79 -18.80 -4.67
N GLY A 170 -0.77 -17.95 -4.69
CA GLY A 170 -0.11 -17.50 -5.92
C GLY A 170 0.22 -16.01 -5.88
N PHE A 171 0.64 -15.48 -7.02
CA PHE A 171 0.93 -14.08 -7.21
C PHE A 171 -0.31 -13.30 -7.65
N VAL A 172 -0.44 -12.08 -7.16
CA VAL A 172 -1.46 -11.12 -7.58
C VAL A 172 -0.76 -9.99 -8.30
N TYR A 173 -1.22 -9.65 -9.49
CA TYR A 173 -0.65 -8.65 -10.37
C TYR A 173 -1.75 -7.95 -11.16
N HIS A 174 -1.56 -6.67 -11.43
CA HIS A 174 -2.44 -5.87 -12.29
C HIS A 174 -1.86 -5.73 -13.71
N ASP A 175 -0.53 -5.76 -13.79
CA ASP A 175 0.24 -5.64 -15.02
C ASP A 175 0.70 -7.03 -15.48
N HIS A 176 0.84 -7.25 -16.77
CA HIS A 176 1.15 -8.58 -17.30
C HIS A 176 1.79 -8.53 -18.69
N TRP A 177 2.43 -9.63 -19.08
CA TRP A 177 2.89 -9.83 -20.45
C TRP A 177 1.74 -10.34 -21.32
N THR A 178 1.65 -9.82 -22.53
CA THR A 178 0.82 -10.38 -23.59
C THR A 178 1.49 -11.64 -24.18
N PRO A 179 0.73 -12.53 -24.86
CA PRO A 179 1.30 -13.67 -25.57
C PRO A 179 2.39 -13.27 -26.57
N ASP A 180 2.24 -12.12 -27.22
CA ASP A 180 3.14 -11.60 -28.25
C ASP A 180 4.40 -10.90 -27.68
N GLY A 181 4.53 -10.81 -26.35
CA GLY A 181 5.72 -10.24 -25.69
C GLY A 181 5.71 -8.72 -25.51
N ASP A 182 4.59 -8.05 -25.76
CA ASP A 182 4.36 -6.69 -25.27
C ASP A 182 3.93 -6.73 -23.78
N TYR A 183 4.21 -5.67 -23.02
CA TYR A 183 3.82 -5.54 -21.62
C TYR A 183 2.63 -4.59 -21.45
N ILE A 184 1.59 -5.02 -20.75
CA ILE A 184 0.45 -4.17 -20.38
C ILE A 184 0.73 -3.57 -19.01
N TYR A 185 0.86 -2.25 -18.96
CA TYR A 185 1.14 -1.48 -17.75
C TYR A 185 -0.05 -0.59 -17.38
N SER A 186 -0.50 -0.67 -16.13
CA SER A 186 -1.63 0.10 -15.61
C SER A 186 -1.20 1.52 -15.25
N GLY A 187 -2.00 2.52 -15.63
CA GLY A 187 -1.73 3.92 -15.35
C GLY A 187 -1.84 4.30 -13.88
N GLU A 188 -1.48 5.55 -13.56
CA GLU A 188 -1.60 6.11 -12.22
C GLU A 188 -2.90 6.92 -12.01
N GLY A 189 -3.44 6.84 -10.80
CA GLY A 189 -4.64 7.57 -10.35
C GLY A 189 -5.44 6.73 -9.35
N LYS A 190 -5.81 7.31 -8.20
CA LYS A 190 -6.42 6.57 -7.07
C LYS A 190 -7.93 6.67 -6.95
N THR A 191 -8.53 7.73 -7.49
CA THR A 191 -9.93 8.05 -7.25
C THR A 191 -10.56 8.53 -8.54
N GLY A 192 -11.69 7.93 -8.92
CA GLY A 192 -12.35 8.21 -10.20
C GLY A 192 -11.50 7.86 -11.43
N ASP A 193 -12.02 8.20 -12.59
CA ASP A 193 -11.34 7.97 -13.88
C ASP A 193 -9.93 8.56 -13.88
N GLN A 194 -8.97 7.75 -14.29
CA GLN A 194 -7.60 8.21 -14.41
C GLN A 194 -7.51 9.34 -15.45
N GLN A 195 -6.61 10.29 -15.17
CA GLN A 195 -6.41 11.46 -16.01
C GLN A 195 -5.10 11.35 -16.79
N MET A 196 -5.08 11.83 -18.04
CA MET A 196 -3.86 11.91 -18.87
C MET A 196 -2.95 13.05 -18.40
N THR A 197 -2.44 12.92 -17.17
CA THR A 197 -1.61 13.91 -16.49
C THR A 197 -0.36 13.24 -15.92
N LEU A 198 0.63 14.07 -15.56
CA LEU A 198 1.83 13.66 -14.83
C LEU A 198 2.50 12.38 -15.34
N GLY A 199 2.40 11.25 -14.64
CA GLY A 199 2.99 9.95 -14.98
C GLY A 199 2.42 9.38 -16.28
N ASN A 200 1.09 9.33 -16.39
CA ASN A 200 0.41 8.84 -17.59
C ASN A 200 0.84 9.63 -18.83
N LYS A 201 0.85 10.97 -18.72
CA LYS A 201 1.31 11.84 -19.80
C LYS A 201 2.78 11.63 -20.13
N ALA A 202 3.63 11.36 -19.14
CA ALA A 202 5.05 11.11 -19.37
C ALA A 202 5.32 9.81 -20.13
N ILE A 203 4.47 8.78 -19.98
CA ILE A 203 4.55 7.56 -20.80
C ILE A 203 4.20 7.89 -22.26
N VAL A 204 3.09 8.61 -22.48
CA VAL A 204 2.62 8.99 -23.83
C VAL A 204 3.63 9.89 -24.54
N ASP A 205 4.19 10.85 -23.83
CA ASP A 205 5.08 11.84 -24.41
C ASP A 205 6.55 11.38 -24.48
N ALA A 206 6.88 10.20 -23.95
CA ALA A 206 8.27 9.76 -23.76
C ALA A 206 9.09 9.86 -25.05
N GLU A 207 8.57 9.36 -26.17
CA GLU A 207 9.27 9.41 -27.45
C GLU A 207 9.48 10.85 -27.96
N ARG A 208 8.43 11.68 -27.92
CA ARG A 208 8.50 13.09 -28.30
C ARG A 208 9.51 13.87 -27.46
N ASP A 209 9.54 13.60 -26.17
CA ASP A 209 10.40 14.26 -25.20
C ASP A 209 11.80 13.61 -25.11
N ARG A 210 12.09 12.61 -25.97
CA ARG A 210 13.35 11.85 -26.02
C ARG A 210 13.73 11.20 -24.68
N LYS A 211 12.73 10.67 -23.98
CA LYS A 211 12.90 9.93 -22.73
C LYS A 211 12.85 8.43 -22.98
N GLN A 212 13.75 7.70 -22.33
CA GLN A 212 13.74 6.24 -22.35
C GLN A 212 12.80 5.69 -21.28
N ILE A 213 11.96 4.72 -21.65
CA ILE A 213 11.09 4.02 -20.69
C ILE A 213 11.83 2.77 -20.21
N HIS A 214 12.14 2.70 -18.92
CA HIS A 214 12.71 1.51 -18.28
C HIS A 214 11.63 0.78 -17.48
N LEU A 215 11.58 -0.55 -17.56
CA LEU A 215 10.59 -1.35 -16.84
C LEU A 215 11.23 -2.30 -15.83
N PHE A 216 10.65 -2.35 -14.63
CA PHE A 216 10.96 -3.28 -13.57
C PHE A 216 9.71 -4.06 -13.15
N VAL A 217 9.86 -5.35 -12.89
CA VAL A 217 8.86 -6.16 -12.18
C VAL A 217 9.37 -6.41 -10.76
N LYS A 218 8.61 -5.94 -9.77
CA LYS A 218 8.97 -5.95 -8.36
C LYS A 218 8.16 -6.99 -7.59
N PHE A 219 8.85 -7.80 -6.80
CA PHE A 219 8.21 -8.74 -5.86
C PHE A 219 8.41 -8.37 -4.39
N SER A 220 9.47 -7.62 -4.09
CA SER A 220 9.81 -7.17 -2.75
C SER A 220 10.79 -6.00 -2.82
N PRO A 221 11.10 -5.31 -1.71
CA PRO A 221 12.13 -4.25 -1.69
C PRO A 221 13.53 -4.70 -2.17
N ARG A 222 13.79 -6.01 -2.26
CA ARG A 222 15.08 -6.59 -2.67
C ARG A 222 15.01 -7.34 -4.00
N GLU A 223 13.84 -7.37 -4.65
CA GLU A 223 13.60 -8.17 -5.85
C GLU A 223 12.93 -7.32 -6.93
N TYR A 224 13.73 -6.50 -7.63
CA TYR A 224 13.33 -5.74 -8.82
C TYR A 224 13.99 -6.36 -10.05
N TYR A 225 13.22 -7.07 -10.85
CA TYR A 225 13.67 -7.72 -12.07
C TYR A 225 13.66 -6.70 -13.21
N TYR A 226 14.83 -6.34 -13.72
CA TYR A 226 14.92 -5.40 -14.84
C TYR A 226 14.49 -6.06 -16.15
N GLN A 227 13.54 -5.46 -16.86
CA GLN A 227 12.98 -6.03 -18.09
C GLN A 227 13.59 -5.43 -19.36
N GLY A 228 14.26 -4.28 -19.27
CA GLY A 228 14.88 -3.58 -20.40
C GLY A 228 14.29 -2.19 -20.67
N VAL A 229 14.59 -1.67 -21.85
CA VAL A 229 14.06 -0.40 -22.37
C VAL A 229 12.86 -0.69 -23.27
N PHE A 230 11.83 0.15 -23.18
CA PHE A 230 10.56 -0.01 -23.86
C PHE A 230 10.16 1.27 -24.59
N LYS A 231 9.22 1.12 -25.53
CA LYS A 231 8.48 2.22 -26.14
C LYS A 231 6.99 1.99 -26.02
N LEU A 232 6.22 3.07 -25.96
CA LEU A 232 4.77 2.99 -26.05
C LEU A 232 4.36 2.58 -27.48
N VAL A 233 3.45 1.62 -27.59
CA VAL A 233 2.80 1.25 -28.86
C VAL A 233 1.49 2.00 -28.99
N ASP A 234 0.61 1.81 -28.02
CA ASP A 234 -0.69 2.43 -27.90
C ASP A 234 -1.14 2.39 -26.42
N TYR A 235 -2.30 2.99 -26.15
CA TYR A 235 -2.96 2.86 -24.86
C TYR A 235 -4.47 2.73 -25.03
N THR A 236 -5.08 2.00 -24.11
CA THR A 236 -6.53 1.79 -24.02
C THR A 236 -7.00 2.09 -22.60
N TYR A 237 -8.25 1.72 -22.30
CA TYR A 237 -8.83 1.84 -20.97
C TYR A 237 -9.57 0.55 -20.64
N ASP A 238 -9.46 0.14 -19.38
CA ASP A 238 -10.30 -0.90 -18.80
C ASP A 238 -11.16 -0.30 -17.68
N ASP A 239 -12.32 -0.93 -17.44
CA ASP A 239 -13.14 -0.64 -16.27
C ASP A 239 -12.57 -1.41 -15.06
N ASP A 240 -12.05 -0.69 -14.08
CA ASP A 240 -11.54 -1.25 -12.81
C ASP A 240 -12.18 -0.55 -11.61
N LYS A 241 -12.09 -1.13 -10.41
CA LYS A 241 -12.63 -0.53 -9.19
C LYS A 241 -11.58 0.37 -8.54
N ASP A 242 -11.99 1.57 -8.13
CA ASP A 242 -11.16 2.46 -7.33
C ASP A 242 -11.08 2.03 -5.85
N GLU A 243 -10.39 2.81 -5.02
CA GLU A 243 -10.24 2.52 -3.58
C GLU A 243 -11.57 2.48 -2.82
N ALA A 244 -12.63 3.10 -3.35
CA ALA A 244 -13.99 3.07 -2.79
C ALA A 244 -14.86 1.93 -3.38
N GLY A 245 -14.30 1.12 -4.28
CA GLY A 245 -15.00 0.04 -4.96
C GLY A 245 -15.84 0.50 -6.15
N ILE A 246 -15.71 1.76 -6.58
CA ILE A 246 -16.48 2.36 -7.68
C ILE A 246 -15.77 2.06 -8.99
N VAL A 247 -16.53 1.62 -10.00
CA VAL A 247 -15.99 1.39 -11.34
C VAL A 247 -15.50 2.72 -11.91
N ARG A 248 -14.27 2.71 -12.42
CA ARG A 248 -13.57 3.83 -13.03
C ARG A 248 -12.80 3.36 -14.25
N LYS A 249 -12.46 4.30 -15.14
CA LYS A 249 -11.54 4.05 -16.25
C LYS A 249 -10.10 4.09 -15.76
N GLU A 250 -9.38 3.00 -15.97
CA GLU A 250 -7.94 2.90 -15.77
C GLU A 250 -7.22 2.81 -17.12
N TYR A 251 -6.17 3.60 -17.32
CA TYR A 251 -5.35 3.50 -18.52
C TYR A 251 -4.59 2.18 -18.54
N LYS A 252 -4.55 1.54 -19.71
CA LYS A 252 -3.66 0.43 -20.01
C LYS A 252 -2.70 0.84 -21.11
N PHE A 253 -1.41 0.89 -20.80
CA PHE A 253 -0.35 1.23 -21.73
C PHE A 253 0.27 -0.05 -22.30
N ARG A 254 0.23 -0.22 -23.62
CA ARG A 254 0.90 -1.33 -24.30
C ARG A 254 2.33 -0.94 -24.62
N LEU A 255 3.28 -1.58 -23.96
CA LEU A 255 4.70 -1.27 -24.06
C LEU A 255 5.44 -2.37 -24.81
N ARG A 256 6.20 -1.99 -25.83
CA ARG A 256 7.05 -2.92 -26.60
C ARG A 256 8.50 -2.78 -26.20
N LYS A 257 9.13 -3.90 -25.88
CA LYS A 257 10.55 -3.95 -25.58
C LYS A 257 11.37 -3.52 -26.80
N GLN A 258 12.32 -2.61 -26.61
CA GLN A 258 13.27 -2.24 -27.64
C GLN A 258 14.36 -3.32 -27.75
N PRO A 259 14.87 -3.59 -28.96
CA PRO A 259 16.05 -4.44 -29.13
C PRO A 259 17.21 -3.85 -28.34
N THR A 260 17.97 -4.69 -27.64
CA THR A 260 19.27 -4.26 -27.11
C THR A 260 20.20 -4.06 -28.30
N GLU A 261 20.81 -2.89 -28.45
CA GLU A 261 21.95 -2.74 -29.35
C GLU A 261 23.13 -3.45 -28.67
N ASP A 262 23.58 -4.57 -29.27
CA ASP A 262 24.76 -5.33 -28.84
C ASP A 262 26.06 -4.65 -29.29
#